data_AF-A0AAV8X855-F1
#
_entry.id   AF-A0AAV8X855-F1
#
_cell.length_a   1.000
_cell.length_b   1.000
_cell.length_c   1.000
_cell.angle_alpha   90.00
_cell.angle_beta   90.00
_cell.angle_gamma   90.00
#
_symmetry.space_group_name_H-M   'P 1'
#
loop_
_entity.id
_entity.type
_entity.pdbx_description
1 polymer ?
#
loop_
_entity_poly.entity_id
_entity_poly.type
_entity_poly.pdbx_seq_one_letter_code
_entity_poly.pdbx_strand_id
1 'polypeptide(L)'
;MNFFLQALPLDDRQLFESSLQHGETPCVVTGYPVRKQLVSFSKSNLQANKDAWAKLNMGAKMSPESNVASAISFITKWCGPPN
;
A
#
# COMPACT_ATOMS: atom_id res chain seq x y z
N MET A 1 29.24 24.41 -6.47
CA MET A 1 28.25 23.34 -6.74
C MET A 1 27.55 23.02 -5.44
N ASN A 2 26.26 23.34 -5.32
CA ASN A 2 25.46 22.87 -4.19
C ASN A 2 25.01 21.44 -4.48
N PHE A 3 25.63 20.47 -3.79
CA PHE A 3 25.08 19.13 -3.69
C PHE A 3 23.89 19.22 -2.74
N PHE A 4 22.68 19.38 -3.27
CA PHE A 4 21.48 19.14 -2.47
C PHE A 4 21.54 17.68 -2.03
N LEU A 5 21.73 17.46 -0.73
CA LEU A 5 21.65 16.13 -0.14
C LEU A 5 20.28 15.54 -0.49
N GLN A 6 20.26 14.41 -1.18
CA GLN A 6 19.03 13.68 -1.45
C GLN A 6 18.53 13.08 -0.14
N ALA A 7 17.69 13.83 0.57
CA ALA A 7 17.01 13.34 1.77
C ALA A 7 15.78 12.52 1.35
N LEU A 8 15.63 11.34 1.95
CA LEU A 8 14.39 10.57 1.81
C LEU A 8 13.23 11.34 2.45
N PRO A 9 12.02 11.27 1.87
CA PRO A 9 10.86 11.93 2.46
C PRO A 9 10.56 11.37 3.86
N LEU A 10 10.15 12.28 4.74
CA LEU A 10 9.65 11.96 6.07
C LEU A 10 8.14 12.12 6.10
N ASP A 11 7.48 11.33 6.94
CA ASP A 11 6.05 11.46 7.22
C ASP A 11 5.78 12.42 8.39
N ASP A 12 4.49 12.56 8.75
CA ASP A 12 4.03 13.42 9.84
C ASP A 12 4.60 13.04 11.22
N ARG A 13 5.20 11.85 11.35
CA ARG A 13 5.86 11.35 12.57
C ARG A 13 7.36 11.64 12.57
N GLN A 14 7.88 12.32 11.53
CA GLN A 14 9.31 12.54 11.29
C GLN A 14 10.10 11.23 11.11
N LEU A 15 9.44 10.20 10.57
CA LEU A 15 10.07 8.94 10.20
C LEU A 15 10.11 8.79 8.68
N PHE A 16 11.01 7.99 8.14
CA PHE A 16 10.93 7.64 6.72
C PHE A 16 9.58 7.01 6.42
N GLU A 17 8.99 7.34 5.28
CA GLU A 17 7.61 6.96 4.94
C GLU A 17 7.32 5.44 4.99
N SER A 18 8.36 4.62 4.88
CA SER A 18 8.32 3.15 4.96
C SER A 18 8.49 2.58 6.37
N SER A 19 8.77 3.42 7.38
CA SER A 19 9.08 2.98 8.74
C SER A 19 7.82 2.49 9.45
N LEU A 20 7.73 1.17 9.63
CA LEU A 20 6.68 0.51 10.40
C LEU A 20 7.07 0.44 11.88
N GLN A 21 6.25 1.03 12.75
CA GLN A 21 6.47 1.03 14.19
C GLN A 21 5.71 -0.11 14.87
N HIS A 22 6.07 -0.39 16.13
CA HIS A 22 5.35 -1.36 16.95
C HIS A 22 3.88 -0.96 17.10
N GLY A 23 2.97 -1.90 16.84
CA GLY A 23 1.52 -1.68 16.92
C GLY A 23 0.89 -1.12 15.64
N GLU A 24 1.67 -0.82 14.59
CA GLU A 24 1.13 -0.40 13.31
C GLU A 24 0.79 -1.57 12.39
N THR A 25 -0.30 -1.43 11.63
CA THR A 25 -0.70 -2.40 10.61
C THR A 25 0.03 -2.12 9.30
N PRO A 26 0.75 -3.09 8.72
CA PRO A 26 1.34 -2.94 7.40
C PRO A 26 0.26 -3.00 6.31
N CYS A 27 0.38 -2.12 5.32
CA CYS A 27 -0.41 -2.13 4.11
C CYS A 27 -0.15 -3.43 3.33
N VAL A 28 -1.19 -4.23 3.08
CA VAL A 28 -1.07 -5.53 2.38
C VAL A 28 -0.46 -5.42 0.98
N VAL A 29 -0.49 -4.23 0.36
CA VAL A 29 0.08 -3.97 -0.97
C VAL A 29 1.56 -3.56 -0.90
N THR A 30 1.93 -2.68 0.03
CA THR A 30 3.27 -2.03 0.01
C THR A 30 4.17 -2.47 1.17
N GLY A 31 3.61 -3.08 2.22
CA GLY A 31 4.29 -3.34 3.49
C GLY A 31 4.52 -2.09 4.36
N TYR A 32 4.24 -0.89 3.86
CA TYR A 32 4.40 0.38 4.59
C TYR A 32 3.26 0.59 5.59
N PRO A 33 3.40 1.51 6.55
CA PRO A 33 2.29 1.84 7.45
C PRO A 33 1.01 2.21 6.70
N VAL A 34 -0.13 1.72 7.19
CA VAL A 34 -1.44 2.18 6.75
C VAL A 34 -1.67 3.60 7.29
N ARG A 35 -1.97 4.55 6.40
CA ARG A 35 -2.28 5.95 6.74
C ARG A 35 -3.79 6.17 6.87
N LYS A 36 -4.21 7.41 7.12
CA LYS A 36 -5.62 7.80 7.36
C LYS A 36 -6.60 7.36 6.25
N GLN A 37 -6.14 7.28 5.00
CA GLN A 37 -6.97 6.87 3.86
C GLN A 37 -6.67 5.41 3.52
N LEU A 38 -7.53 4.52 4.00
CA LEU A 38 -7.34 3.07 3.90
C LEU A 38 -8.50 2.37 3.18
N VAL A 39 -8.21 1.17 2.72
CA VAL A 39 -9.17 0.17 2.24
C VAL A 39 -9.14 -0.97 3.25
N SER A 40 -10.30 -1.28 3.84
CA SER A 40 -10.50 -2.45 4.68
C SER A 40 -11.07 -3.59 3.86
N PHE A 41 -10.80 -4.83 4.26
CA PHE A 41 -11.32 -6.02 3.59
C PHE A 41 -12.28 -6.77 4.51
N SER A 42 -13.35 -7.35 3.96
CA SER A 42 -14.46 -7.91 4.73
C SER A 42 -14.15 -9.18 5.55
N LYS A 43 -13.08 -9.93 5.26
CA LYS A 43 -12.75 -11.22 5.92
C LYS A 43 -11.48 -11.17 6.78
N SER A 44 -10.87 -9.99 6.96
CA SER A 44 -9.63 -9.86 7.73
C SER A 44 -9.51 -8.48 8.36
N ASN A 45 -8.60 -8.33 9.32
CA ASN A 45 -8.16 -7.04 9.85
C ASN A 45 -7.04 -6.39 9.01
N LEU A 46 -6.65 -7.02 7.90
CA LEU A 46 -5.67 -6.46 6.98
C LEU A 46 -6.25 -5.26 6.24
N GLN A 47 -5.37 -4.34 5.87
CA GLN A 47 -5.75 -3.06 5.26
C GLN A 47 -4.75 -2.70 4.15
N ALA A 48 -5.18 -1.87 3.21
CA ALA A 48 -4.30 -1.27 2.21
C ALA A 48 -4.39 0.26 2.27
N ASN A 49 -3.32 0.96 1.95
CA ASN A 49 -3.41 2.40 1.64
C ASN A 49 -4.26 2.59 0.38
N LYS A 50 -5.20 3.54 0.44
CA LYS A 50 -6.18 3.78 -0.65
C LYS A 50 -5.50 4.12 -1.97
N ASP A 51 -4.45 4.93 -1.93
CA ASP A 51 -3.70 5.32 -3.13
C ASP A 51 -2.93 4.13 -3.73
N ALA A 52 -2.31 3.29 -2.89
CA ALA A 52 -1.61 2.09 -3.32
C ALA A 52 -2.57 1.08 -3.95
N TRP A 53 -3.74 0.87 -3.35
CA TRP A 53 -4.79 0.01 -3.91
C TRP A 53 -5.29 0.55 -5.26
N ALA A 54 -5.53 1.86 -5.37
CA ALA A 54 -5.96 2.48 -6.62
C ALA A 54 -4.90 2.34 -7.72
N LYS A 55 -3.62 2.57 -7.41
CA LYS A 55 -2.49 2.40 -8.34
C LYS A 55 -2.35 0.94 -8.80
N LEU A 56 -2.51 -0.03 -7.90
CA LEU A 56 -2.47 -1.46 -8.24
C LEU A 56 -3.60 -1.82 -9.22
N ASN A 57 -4.83 -1.36 -8.95
CA ASN A 57 -5.97 -1.57 -9.84
C ASN A 57 -5.78 -0.89 -11.21
N MET A 58 -5.21 0.32 -11.23
CA MET A 58 -4.86 0.99 -12.48
C MET A 58 -3.76 0.23 -13.23
N GLY A 59 -2.74 -0.28 -12.54
CA GLY A 59 -1.68 -1.11 -13.12
C GLY A 59 -2.23 -2.36 -13.80
N ALA A 60 -3.20 -3.04 -13.18
CA ALA A 60 -3.87 -4.18 -13.80
C ALA A 60 -4.59 -3.81 -15.12
N LYS A 61 -5.21 -2.62 -15.18
CA LYS A 61 -5.89 -2.13 -16.38
C LYS A 61 -4.91 -1.73 -17.48
N MET A 62 -3.80 -1.09 -17.12
CA MET A 62 -2.80 -0.58 -18.06
C MET A 62 -1.87 -1.67 -18.59
N SER A 63 -1.80 -2.82 -17.92
CA SER A 63 -0.92 -3.94 -18.29
C SER A 63 -1.68 -5.27 -18.16
N PRO A 64 -2.66 -5.53 -19.05
CA PRO A 64 -3.54 -6.70 -18.96
C PRO A 64 -2.80 -8.05 -19.06
N GLU A 65 -1.66 -8.08 -19.75
CA GLU A 65 -0.83 -9.30 -19.87
C GLU A 65 0.08 -9.56 -18.66
N SER A 66 0.05 -8.67 -17.66
CA SER A 66 0.86 -8.82 -16.44
C SER A 66 0.13 -9.65 -15.37
N ASN A 67 0.88 -10.09 -14.36
CA ASN A 67 0.33 -10.82 -13.21
C ASN A 67 -0.36 -9.92 -12.16
N VAL A 68 -0.54 -8.62 -12.42
CA VAL A 68 -1.10 -7.68 -11.43
C VAL A 68 -2.56 -8.02 -11.09
N ALA A 69 -3.36 -8.42 -12.08
CA ALA A 69 -4.75 -8.85 -11.85
C ALA A 69 -4.82 -10.10 -10.95
N SER A 70 -3.89 -11.04 -11.14
CA SER A 70 -3.76 -12.24 -10.30
C SER A 70 -3.41 -11.89 -8.86
N ALA A 71 -2.51 -10.91 -8.64
CA ALA A 71 -2.19 -10.42 -7.29
C ALA A 71 -3.41 -9.77 -6.60
N ILE A 72 -4.21 -8.97 -7.34
CA ILE A 72 -5.47 -8.39 -6.82
C ILE A 72 -6.46 -9.49 -6.44
N SER A 73 -6.61 -10.49 -7.30
CA SER A 73 -7.50 -11.64 -7.06
C SER A 73 -7.05 -12.43 -5.83
N PHE A 74 -5.75 -12.66 -5.68
CA PHE A 74 -5.16 -13.32 -4.51
C PHE A 74 -5.44 -12.54 -3.22
N ILE A 75 -5.16 -11.22 -3.19
CA ILE A 75 -5.41 -10.36 -2.02
C ILE A 75 -6.90 -10.39 -1.66
N THR A 76 -7.78 -10.30 -2.66
CA THR A 76 -9.25 -10.34 -2.48
C THR A 76 -9.72 -11.69 -1.94
N LYS A 77 -9.14 -12.80 -2.41
CA LYS A 77 -9.46 -14.15 -1.94
C LYS A 77 -8.98 -14.36 -0.50
N TRP A 78 -7.77 -13.89 -0.18
CA TRP A 78 -7.19 -13.99 1.17
C TRP A 78 -7.95 -13.10 2.16
N CYS A 79 -8.06 -11.81 1.87
CA CYS A 79 -8.50 -10.79 2.82
C CYS A 79 -10.03 -10.58 2.80
N GLY A 80 -10.72 -11.07 1.76
CA GLY A 80 -12.10 -10.74 1.43
C GLY A 80 -12.21 -9.58 0.43
N PRO A 81 -13.40 -9.33 -0.16
CA PRO A 81 -13.63 -8.14 -0.96
C PRO A 81 -13.39 -6.86 -0.15
N PRO A 82 -12.87 -5.79 -0.79
CA PRO A 82 -12.74 -4.48 -0.17
C PRO A 82 -14.12 -3.91 0.19
N ASN A 83 -14.21 -3.27 1.36
CA ASN A 83 -15.42 -2.62 1.88
C ASN A 83 -15.62 -1.21 1.32
#